data_AF-A0A0F2LMK2-F1
#
_entry.id   AF-A0A0F2LMK2-F1
#
_cell.length_a   1.000
_cell.length_b   1.000
_cell.length_c   1.000
_cell.angle_alpha   90.00
_cell.angle_beta   90.00
_cell.angle_gamma   90.00
#
_symmetry.space_group_name_H-M   'P 1'
#
loop_
_entity.id
_entity.type
_entity.pdbx_description
1 polymer ?
#
loop_
_entity_poly.entity_id
_entity_poly.type
_entity_poly.pdbx_seq_one_letter_code
_entity_poly.pdbx_strand_id
1 'polypeptide(L)'
;DSKGNPVEIPPTTVTIPQTGKTYQFPGGVGPNKSIVAYSAICQHLGCTPPYIHFYPPQYVSPAQLTASEPDQLSAEALLAAKQNHVPALIHCDCHGSTYDPYKGAAVLTGPTVRPLPAVLLEWDSTTDYLYAIGAIGVATYPNGANGIPSNDPTDDLSNSYGSPVGDKTTVSGTENPFSS
;
A
#
# COMPACT_ATOMS: atom_id res chain seq x y z
N ASP A 1 5.23 -12.21 12.70
CA ASP A 1 4.46 -12.16 13.95
C ASP A 1 5.27 -11.36 14.98
N SER A 2 4.87 -11.33 16.26
CA SER A 2 5.64 -10.65 17.31
C SER A 2 6.98 -11.31 17.65
N LYS A 3 7.26 -12.50 17.12
CA LYS A 3 8.52 -13.23 17.27
C LYS A 3 9.43 -13.07 16.04
N GLY A 4 9.01 -12.29 15.05
CA GLY A 4 9.74 -12.12 13.78
C GLY A 4 9.55 -13.26 12.78
N ASN A 5 8.66 -14.22 13.03
CA ASN A 5 8.37 -15.26 12.06
C ASN A 5 7.56 -14.69 10.88
N PRO A 6 7.78 -15.20 9.65
CA PRO A 6 6.90 -14.94 8.51
C PRO A 6 5.43 -15.23 8.84
N VAL A 7 4.54 -14.38 8.36
CA VAL A 7 3.09 -14.56 8.46
C VAL A 7 2.53 -14.56 7.05
N GLU A 8 1.86 -15.63 6.66
CA GLU A 8 1.18 -15.70 5.36
C GLU A 8 0.15 -14.57 5.26
N ILE A 9 0.16 -13.88 4.11
CA ILE A 9 -0.78 -12.83 3.78
C ILE A 9 -1.68 -13.40 2.68
N PRO A 10 -2.90 -13.87 3.01
CA PRO A 10 -3.78 -14.48 2.02
C PRO A 10 -4.33 -13.43 1.04
N PRO A 11 -4.78 -13.86 -0.15
CA PRO A 11 -5.58 -13.01 -1.02
C PRO A 11 -6.80 -12.47 -0.26
N THR A 12 -7.15 -11.20 -0.49
CA THR A 12 -8.30 -10.58 0.19
C THR A 12 -9.00 -9.57 -0.71
N THR A 13 -10.29 -9.39 -0.46
CA THR A 13 -11.04 -8.27 -1.05
C THR A 13 -10.78 -7.01 -0.22
N VAL A 14 -10.39 -5.93 -0.88
CA VAL A 14 -10.14 -4.62 -0.26
C VAL A 14 -11.23 -3.65 -0.71
N THR A 15 -11.83 -2.95 0.26
CA THR A 15 -12.79 -1.87 0.00
C THR A 15 -12.07 -0.52 -0.06
N ILE A 16 -12.46 0.34 -0.99
CA ILE A 16 -11.97 1.71 -1.12
C ILE A 16 -12.97 2.63 -0.40
N PRO A 17 -12.65 3.18 0.78
CA PRO A 17 -13.59 4.00 1.53
C PRO A 17 -14.18 5.18 0.75
N GLN A 18 -13.39 5.79 -0.14
CA GLN A 18 -13.84 6.93 -0.95
C GLN A 18 -15.06 6.62 -1.83
N THR A 19 -15.11 5.43 -2.41
CA THR A 19 -16.10 5.08 -3.45
C THR A 19 -17.03 3.94 -3.04
N GLY A 20 -16.69 3.20 -1.97
CA GLY A 20 -17.37 1.97 -1.56
C GLY A 20 -17.13 0.77 -2.49
N LYS A 21 -16.36 0.94 -3.57
CA LYS A 21 -16.00 -0.14 -4.50
C LYS A 21 -14.95 -1.06 -3.88
N THR A 22 -14.79 -2.24 -4.46
CA THR A 22 -13.83 -3.24 -4.00
C THR A 22 -12.90 -3.71 -5.13
N TYR A 23 -11.72 -4.20 -4.75
CA TYR A 23 -10.78 -4.90 -5.63
C TYR A 23 -10.18 -6.13 -4.93
N GLN A 24 -9.57 -7.04 -5.70
CA GLN A 24 -8.88 -8.20 -5.15
C GLN A 24 -7.38 -7.92 -4.99
N PHE A 25 -6.88 -8.06 -3.78
CA PHE A 25 -5.45 -8.09 -3.49
C PHE A 25 -4.97 -9.56 -3.53
N PRO A 26 -3.91 -9.89 -4.31
CA PRO A 26 -3.51 -11.28 -4.54
C PRO A 26 -2.82 -11.95 -3.34
N GLY A 27 -2.52 -11.22 -2.27
CA GLY A 27 -1.79 -11.76 -1.12
C GLY A 27 -0.27 -11.63 -1.25
N GLY A 28 0.45 -12.22 -0.30
CA GLY A 28 1.91 -12.20 -0.27
C GLY A 28 2.54 -13.31 -1.12
N VAL A 29 3.75 -13.05 -1.58
CA VAL A 29 4.58 -14.00 -2.35
C VAL A 29 5.76 -14.50 -1.51
N GLY A 30 6.67 -15.27 -2.13
CA GLY A 30 7.79 -15.89 -1.44
C GLY A 30 7.43 -17.25 -0.83
N PRO A 31 8.40 -17.95 -0.23
CA PRO A 31 8.23 -19.31 0.28
C PRO A 31 7.17 -19.42 1.40
N ASN A 32 6.98 -18.33 2.16
CA ASN A 32 5.98 -18.25 3.23
C ASN A 32 4.76 -17.40 2.86
N LYS A 33 4.66 -16.93 1.60
CA LYS A 33 3.61 -16.00 1.15
C LYS A 33 3.45 -14.77 2.05
N SER A 34 4.57 -14.28 2.56
CA SER A 34 4.61 -13.22 3.59
C SER A 34 5.23 -11.93 3.06
N ILE A 35 5.60 -11.87 1.77
CA ILE A 35 6.25 -10.73 1.15
C ILE A 35 5.20 -9.94 0.36
N VAL A 36 5.05 -8.67 0.70
CA VAL A 36 4.18 -7.71 0.03
C VAL A 36 4.94 -6.41 -0.18
N ALA A 37 4.54 -5.62 -1.18
CA ALA A 37 5.12 -4.32 -1.45
C ALA A 37 4.02 -3.31 -1.75
N TYR A 38 4.24 -2.06 -1.32
CA TYR A 38 3.31 -0.96 -1.49
C TYR A 38 4.08 0.31 -1.86
N SER A 39 3.39 1.26 -2.49
CA SER A 39 3.90 2.62 -2.67
C SER A 39 4.15 3.27 -1.30
N ALA A 40 5.32 3.89 -1.14
CA ALA A 40 5.66 4.67 0.03
C ALA A 40 5.19 6.14 -0.08
N ILE A 41 4.15 6.42 -0.87
CA ILE A 41 3.56 7.75 -1.03
C ILE A 41 2.16 7.72 -0.43
N CYS A 42 1.97 8.46 0.66
CA CYS A 42 0.69 8.52 1.38
C CYS A 42 -0.43 9.04 0.47
N GLN A 43 -1.55 8.30 0.42
CA GLN A 43 -2.69 8.63 -0.45
C GLN A 43 -3.57 9.77 0.07
N HIS A 44 -3.25 10.33 1.24
CA HIS A 44 -3.90 11.56 1.72
C HIS A 44 -3.45 12.78 0.90
N LEU A 45 -2.19 13.18 1.02
CA LEU A 45 -1.63 14.39 0.38
C LEU A 45 -0.19 14.18 -0.13
N GLY A 46 0.25 12.94 -0.29
CA GLY A 46 1.53 12.63 -0.95
C GLY A 46 2.77 12.67 -0.06
N CYS A 47 2.63 12.61 1.27
CA CYS A 47 3.79 12.48 2.16
C CYS A 47 4.64 11.26 1.79
N THR A 48 5.96 11.45 1.70
CA THR A 48 6.95 10.44 1.35
C THR A 48 7.76 10.05 2.59
N PRO A 49 8.63 9.02 2.52
CA PRO A 49 9.54 8.72 3.60
C PRO A 49 10.40 9.95 3.95
N PRO A 50 10.73 10.15 5.24
CA PRO A 50 10.47 9.24 6.35
C PRO A 50 9.06 9.35 6.96
N TYR A 51 8.24 10.31 6.54
CA TYR A 51 6.94 10.59 7.18
C TYR A 51 5.88 9.50 7.00
N ILE A 52 6.06 8.57 6.07
CA ILE A 52 5.25 7.36 5.98
C ILE A 52 6.19 6.16 6.06
N HIS A 53 5.95 5.29 7.02
CA HIS A 53 6.82 4.14 7.26
C HIS A 53 6.08 3.00 7.96
N PHE A 54 6.77 1.85 8.00
CA PHE A 54 6.26 0.61 8.57
C PHE A 54 6.63 0.50 10.05
N TYR A 55 5.63 0.20 10.88
CA TYR A 55 5.75 -0.10 12.31
C TYR A 55 5.63 -1.61 12.51
N PRO A 56 6.74 -2.33 12.76
CA PRO A 56 6.70 -3.76 13.02
C PRO A 56 6.07 -4.03 14.40
N PRO A 57 5.70 -5.29 14.73
CA PRO A 57 4.87 -5.57 15.89
C PRO A 57 5.37 -5.10 17.25
N GLN A 58 6.68 -5.03 17.44
CA GLN A 58 7.28 -4.49 18.67
C GLN A 58 7.10 -2.97 18.83
N TYR A 59 6.70 -2.27 17.77
CA TYR A 59 6.38 -0.84 17.75
C TYR A 59 4.89 -0.54 17.62
N VAL A 60 4.01 -1.53 17.84
CA VAL A 60 2.56 -1.34 17.92
C VAL A 60 2.09 -1.58 19.35
N SER A 61 2.41 -0.65 20.24
CA SER A 61 2.10 -0.75 21.67
C SER A 61 1.79 0.61 22.30
N PRO A 62 1.21 0.67 23.52
CA PRO A 62 0.99 1.93 24.23
C PRO A 62 2.26 2.75 24.48
N ALA A 63 3.45 2.15 24.43
CA ALA A 63 4.71 2.89 24.55
C ALA A 63 4.90 3.93 23.44
N GLN A 64 4.32 3.69 22.25
CA GLN A 64 4.41 4.60 21.12
C GLN A 64 3.55 5.88 21.26
N LEU A 65 2.66 5.96 22.25
CA LEU A 65 1.91 7.20 22.53
C LEU A 65 2.81 8.36 22.96
N THR A 66 3.93 8.03 23.61
CA THR A 66 4.88 9.00 24.18
C THR A 66 6.30 8.79 23.68
N ALA A 67 6.48 7.96 22.65
CA ALA A 67 7.77 7.79 21.99
C ALA A 67 8.16 9.08 21.24
N SER A 68 9.44 9.26 20.97
CA SER A 68 9.91 10.32 20.08
C SER A 68 9.73 9.89 18.62
N GLU A 69 9.59 10.86 17.71
CA GLU A 69 9.67 10.59 16.28
C GLU A 69 11.00 9.86 15.92
N PRO A 70 10.98 8.90 14.99
CA PRO A 70 9.83 8.48 14.17
C PRO A 70 8.92 7.43 14.84
N ASP A 71 9.25 6.94 16.04
CA ASP A 71 8.56 5.81 16.65
C ASP A 71 7.19 6.18 17.27
N GLN A 72 6.77 7.44 17.22
CA GLN A 72 5.53 7.89 17.83
C GLN A 72 4.30 7.46 17.02
N LEU A 73 3.29 6.86 17.66
CA LEU A 73 1.99 6.55 17.07
C LEU A 73 0.87 7.30 17.79
N SER A 74 -0.18 7.66 17.03
CA SER A 74 -1.37 8.24 17.61
C SER A 74 -2.20 7.21 18.38
N ALA A 75 -2.99 7.67 19.35
CA ALA A 75 -3.94 6.82 20.06
C ALA A 75 -4.98 6.19 19.11
N GLU A 76 -5.34 6.90 18.04
CA GLU A 76 -6.24 6.41 17.00
C GLU A 76 -5.63 5.24 16.24
N ALA A 77 -4.35 5.35 15.82
CA ALA A 77 -3.65 4.28 15.12
C ALA A 77 -3.55 3.00 15.98
N LEU A 78 -3.19 3.14 17.27
CA LEU A 78 -3.10 2.02 18.20
C LEU A 78 -4.48 1.40 18.49
N LEU A 79 -5.52 2.23 18.63
CA LEU A 79 -6.88 1.74 18.81
C LEU A 79 -7.36 0.96 17.58
N ALA A 80 -7.14 1.49 16.38
CA ALA A 80 -7.49 0.84 15.13
C ALA A 80 -6.75 -0.49 14.95
N ALA A 81 -5.45 -0.54 15.27
CA ALA A 81 -4.66 -1.77 15.26
C ALA A 81 -5.26 -2.83 16.19
N LYS A 82 -5.59 -2.44 17.43
CA LYS A 82 -6.19 -3.33 18.42
C LYS A 82 -7.55 -3.85 17.99
N GLN A 83 -8.44 -2.97 17.50
CA GLN A 83 -9.79 -3.35 17.06
C GLN A 83 -9.77 -4.29 15.85
N ASN A 84 -8.84 -4.08 14.92
CA ASN A 84 -8.71 -4.89 13.71
C ASN A 84 -7.79 -6.10 13.89
N HIS A 85 -7.22 -6.31 15.08
CA HIS A 85 -6.25 -7.36 15.38
C HIS A 85 -5.04 -7.34 14.44
N VAL A 86 -4.57 -6.12 14.11
CA VAL A 86 -3.46 -5.88 13.18
C VAL A 86 -2.17 -5.73 13.99
N PRO A 87 -1.20 -6.65 13.84
CA PRO A 87 0.00 -6.63 14.66
C PRO A 87 1.06 -5.64 14.14
N ALA A 88 1.00 -5.16 12.90
CA ALA A 88 1.97 -4.23 12.33
C ALA A 88 1.25 -3.23 11.42
N LEU A 89 1.72 -1.98 11.36
CA LEU A 89 1.04 -0.90 10.64
C LEU A 89 1.95 -0.29 9.59
N ILE A 90 1.36 0.32 8.58
CA ILE A 90 2.00 1.43 7.87
C ILE A 90 1.30 2.69 8.35
N HIS A 91 2.04 3.66 8.87
CA HIS A 91 1.48 4.90 9.42
C HIS A 91 2.17 6.11 8.79
N CYS A 92 1.40 7.20 8.64
CA CYS A 92 1.89 8.45 8.12
C CYS A 92 1.78 9.56 9.17
N ASP A 93 2.94 10.04 9.62
CA ASP A 93 3.10 10.99 10.73
C ASP A 93 2.62 12.40 10.37
N CYS A 94 2.47 12.70 9.07
CA CYS A 94 2.01 14.02 8.64
C CYS A 94 0.61 14.36 9.19
N HIS A 95 -0.33 13.41 9.09
CA HIS A 95 -1.74 13.64 9.41
C HIS A 95 -2.43 12.42 10.03
N GLY A 96 -1.69 11.34 10.34
CA GLY A 96 -2.20 10.20 11.10
C GLY A 96 -2.88 9.09 10.30
N SER A 97 -2.77 9.08 8.96
CA SER A 97 -3.34 8.00 8.14
C SER A 97 -2.62 6.68 8.36
N THR A 98 -3.38 5.62 8.61
CA THR A 98 -2.85 4.28 8.94
C THR A 98 -3.43 3.23 8.01
N TYR A 99 -2.61 2.24 7.64
CA TYR A 99 -2.94 1.19 6.69
C TYR A 99 -2.60 -0.20 7.25
N ASP A 100 -3.39 -1.21 6.88
CA ASP A 100 -3.19 -2.61 7.23
C ASP A 100 -2.33 -3.34 6.17
N PRO A 101 -1.04 -3.60 6.43
CA PRO A 101 -0.16 -4.26 5.47
C PRO A 101 -0.54 -5.73 5.20
N TYR A 102 -1.37 -6.35 6.05
CA TYR A 102 -1.84 -7.72 5.88
C TYR A 102 -3.12 -7.81 5.03
N LYS A 103 -3.72 -6.67 4.67
CA LYS A 103 -4.95 -6.62 3.86
C LYS A 103 -4.84 -5.63 2.71
N GLY A 104 -3.80 -5.77 1.90
CA GLY A 104 -3.61 -4.94 0.71
C GLY A 104 -3.52 -3.45 1.01
N ALA A 105 -2.93 -3.09 2.15
CA ALA A 105 -2.86 -1.73 2.68
C ALA A 105 -4.23 -1.03 2.82
N ALA A 106 -5.26 -1.79 3.18
CA ALA A 106 -6.58 -1.24 3.52
C ALA A 106 -6.48 -0.12 4.56
N VAL A 107 -7.33 0.89 4.42
CA VAL A 107 -7.36 2.05 5.33
C VAL A 107 -7.86 1.61 6.71
N LEU A 108 -7.07 1.90 7.74
CA LEU A 108 -7.45 1.72 9.15
C LEU A 108 -7.92 3.05 9.77
N THR A 109 -7.23 4.15 9.47
CA THR A 109 -7.56 5.49 9.98
C THR A 109 -7.40 6.56 8.90
N GLY A 110 -8.18 7.63 9.02
CA GLY A 110 -8.12 8.78 8.10
C GLY A 110 -6.94 9.71 8.38
N PRO A 111 -6.86 10.87 7.70
CA PRO A 111 -7.82 11.41 6.74
C PRO A 111 -7.80 10.74 5.35
N THR A 112 -6.87 9.82 5.06
CA THR A 112 -6.92 9.06 3.81
C THR A 112 -8.23 8.29 3.68
N VAL A 113 -8.73 8.18 2.44
CA VAL A 113 -9.91 7.39 2.08
C VAL A 113 -9.60 6.38 0.97
N ARG A 114 -8.30 6.17 0.70
CA ARG A 114 -7.78 5.26 -0.33
C ARG A 114 -6.69 4.35 0.26
N PRO A 115 -6.72 3.03 0.01
CA PRO A 115 -5.62 2.13 0.34
C PRO A 115 -4.31 2.57 -0.33
N LEU A 116 -3.15 2.18 0.23
CA LEU A 116 -1.89 2.39 -0.50
C LEU A 116 -1.86 1.52 -1.76
N PRO A 117 -1.36 2.05 -2.89
CA PRO A 117 -1.13 1.25 -4.08
C PRO A 117 -0.22 0.08 -3.78
N ALA A 118 -0.63 -1.13 -4.17
CA ALA A 118 0.16 -2.33 -4.02
C ALA A 118 1.05 -2.52 -5.25
N VAL A 119 2.32 -2.87 -5.04
CA VAL A 119 3.19 -3.37 -6.10
C VAL A 119 2.94 -4.86 -6.22
N LEU A 120 2.53 -5.30 -7.41
CA LEU A 120 2.34 -6.71 -7.71
C LEU A 120 3.71 -7.37 -7.83
N LEU A 121 3.92 -8.41 -7.03
CA LEU A 121 5.17 -9.13 -6.96
C LEU A 121 5.02 -10.52 -7.58
N GLU A 122 6.07 -11.00 -8.20
CA GLU A 122 6.27 -12.39 -8.58
C GLU A 122 7.56 -12.91 -7.94
N TRP A 123 7.51 -14.11 -7.35
CA TRP A 123 8.69 -14.77 -6.78
C TRP A 123 9.04 -15.99 -7.62
N ASP A 124 10.26 -16.02 -8.15
CA ASP A 124 10.80 -17.18 -8.83
C ASP A 124 11.52 -18.09 -7.82
N SER A 125 10.86 -19.20 -7.48
CA SER A 125 11.40 -20.20 -6.55
C SER A 125 12.70 -20.88 -7.00
N THR A 126 13.06 -20.81 -8.28
CA THR A 126 14.27 -21.46 -8.82
C THR A 126 15.52 -20.60 -8.66
N THR A 127 15.37 -19.27 -8.69
CA THR A 127 16.46 -18.30 -8.56
C THR A 127 16.43 -17.51 -7.25
N ASP A 128 15.33 -17.61 -6.51
CA ASP A 128 15.00 -16.79 -5.33
C ASP A 128 14.93 -15.28 -5.62
N TYR A 129 14.60 -14.92 -6.87
CA TYR A 129 14.39 -13.54 -7.28
C TYR A 129 12.94 -13.09 -7.11
N LEU A 130 12.78 -11.80 -6.81
CA LEU A 130 11.51 -11.13 -6.63
C LEU A 130 11.37 -10.01 -7.66
N TYR A 131 10.28 -10.01 -8.40
CA TYR A 131 10.05 -9.08 -9.50
C TYR A 131 8.82 -8.22 -9.23
N ALA A 132 8.90 -6.93 -9.52
CA ALA A 132 7.73 -6.07 -9.61
C ALA A 132 7.14 -6.19 -11.02
N ILE A 133 5.94 -6.75 -11.13
CA ILE A 133 5.28 -7.07 -12.41
C ILE A 133 4.10 -6.16 -12.72
N GLY A 134 3.74 -5.27 -11.80
CA GLY A 134 2.66 -4.32 -11.99
C GLY A 134 2.29 -3.59 -10.70
N ALA A 135 1.17 -2.89 -10.72
CA ALA A 135 0.61 -2.24 -9.55
C ALA A 135 -0.92 -2.36 -9.53
N ILE A 136 -1.49 -2.41 -8.33
CA ILE A 136 -2.91 -2.13 -8.10
C ILE A 136 -2.98 -0.76 -7.45
N GLY A 137 -3.49 0.23 -8.17
CA GLY A 137 -3.63 1.59 -7.65
C GLY A 137 -2.66 2.55 -8.28
N VAL A 138 -3.01 3.84 -8.21
CA VAL A 138 -2.18 4.91 -8.74
C VAL A 138 -1.24 5.45 -7.66
N ALA A 139 0.06 5.42 -7.93
CA ALA A 139 1.07 5.87 -6.98
C ALA A 139 0.94 7.38 -6.65
N THR A 140 0.39 8.19 -7.57
CA THR A 140 0.36 9.65 -7.47
C THR A 140 -1.01 10.20 -7.11
N TYR A 141 -1.06 11.00 -6.04
CA TYR A 141 -2.19 11.85 -5.66
C TYR A 141 -2.28 13.10 -6.59
N PRO A 142 -3.48 13.65 -6.94
CA PRO A 142 -4.81 13.33 -6.42
C PRO A 142 -5.70 12.41 -7.27
N ASN A 143 -5.34 12.01 -8.49
CA ASN A 143 -6.31 11.40 -9.40
C ASN A 143 -5.81 10.06 -9.96
N GLY A 144 -6.50 8.99 -9.59
CA GLY A 144 -6.74 7.87 -10.50
C GLY A 144 -8.08 8.14 -11.16
N ALA A 145 -8.13 8.03 -12.49
CA ALA A 145 -9.23 8.35 -13.39
C ALA A 145 -10.61 8.24 -12.72
N ASN A 146 -11.01 7.05 -12.33
CA ASN A 146 -12.38 6.77 -11.90
C ASN A 146 -12.55 6.66 -10.37
N GLY A 147 -11.55 7.10 -9.59
CA GLY A 147 -11.50 6.88 -8.14
C GLY A 147 -11.31 5.40 -7.73
N ILE A 148 -11.05 4.53 -8.71
CA ILE A 148 -10.63 3.14 -8.53
C ILE A 148 -9.15 3.06 -8.93
N PRO A 149 -8.33 2.35 -8.14
CA PRO A 149 -7.13 1.70 -8.63
C PRO A 149 -7.33 1.03 -10.01
N SER A 150 -6.84 1.63 -11.10
CA SER A 150 -6.70 0.90 -12.38
C SER A 150 -5.38 0.12 -12.37
N ASN A 151 -5.41 -1.06 -12.99
CA ASN A 151 -4.19 -1.79 -13.34
C ASN A 151 -3.64 -1.32 -14.70
N ASP A 152 -4.40 -0.49 -15.42
CA ASP A 152 -4.02 0.10 -16.70
C ASP A 152 -3.71 1.60 -16.51
N PRO A 153 -2.43 2.01 -16.55
CA PRO A 153 -2.06 3.41 -16.41
C PRO A 153 -2.58 4.29 -17.55
N THR A 154 -3.08 3.73 -18.66
CA THR A 154 -3.68 4.51 -19.76
C THR A 154 -5.04 5.10 -19.41
N ASP A 155 -5.78 4.49 -18.48
CA ASP A 155 -7.08 5.01 -18.03
C ASP A 155 -6.93 6.42 -17.42
N ASP A 156 -5.84 6.61 -16.67
CA ASP A 156 -5.48 7.87 -16.00
C ASP A 156 -4.99 8.95 -16.96
N LEU A 157 -4.70 8.59 -18.21
CA LEU A 157 -4.22 9.49 -19.26
C LEU A 157 -5.35 10.00 -20.16
N SER A 158 -6.59 9.61 -19.90
CA SER A 158 -7.73 10.08 -20.69
C SER A 158 -8.03 11.56 -20.46
N ASN A 159 -8.54 12.23 -21.51
CA ASN A 159 -8.82 13.68 -21.51
C ASN A 159 -9.87 14.11 -20.45
N SER A 160 -10.57 13.16 -19.83
CA SER A 160 -11.47 13.42 -18.71
C SER A 160 -10.75 13.88 -17.44
N TYR A 161 -9.42 13.67 -17.34
CA TYR A 161 -8.63 13.96 -16.13
C TYR A 161 -7.54 15.01 -16.33
N GLY A 162 -7.28 15.41 -17.57
CA GLY A 162 -6.35 16.48 -17.94
C GLY A 162 -6.14 16.55 -19.44
N SER A 163 -5.67 17.68 -19.94
CA SER A 163 -5.28 17.84 -21.34
C SER A 163 -3.75 17.76 -21.45
N PRO A 164 -3.17 16.75 -22.12
CA PRO A 164 -1.73 16.66 -22.27
C PRO A 164 -1.18 17.84 -23.07
N VAL A 165 0.03 18.31 -22.73
CA VAL A 165 0.74 19.33 -23.50
C VAL A 165 1.52 18.66 -24.61
N GLY A 166 0.86 18.45 -25.76
CA GLY A 166 1.42 17.76 -26.93
C GLY A 166 1.60 16.25 -26.72
N ASP A 167 2.40 15.61 -27.57
CA ASP A 167 2.57 14.15 -27.63
C ASP A 167 3.65 13.63 -26.66
N LYS A 168 3.71 14.18 -25.44
CA LYS A 168 4.76 13.87 -24.46
C LYS A 168 4.48 12.64 -23.59
N THR A 169 3.31 12.03 -23.74
CA THR A 169 2.88 10.92 -22.89
C THR A 169 3.34 9.59 -23.49
N THR A 170 4.19 8.88 -22.77
CA THR A 170 4.62 7.52 -23.12
C THR A 170 4.21 6.56 -22.02
N VAL A 171 3.52 5.47 -22.38
CA VAL A 171 3.25 4.35 -21.48
C VAL A 171 4.08 3.16 -21.94
N SER A 172 4.90 2.63 -21.02
CA SER A 172 5.66 1.41 -21.21
C SER A 172 5.24 0.41 -20.15
N GLY A 173 4.76 -0.76 -20.57
CA GLY A 173 4.56 -1.89 -19.66
C GLY A 173 5.92 -2.47 -19.25
N THR A 174 6.03 -2.93 -18.01
CA THR A 174 7.13 -3.79 -17.60
C THR A 174 6.90 -5.19 -18.14
N GLU A 175 7.73 -5.62 -19.10
CA GLU A 175 7.85 -7.04 -19.46
C GLU A 175 8.78 -7.72 -18.45
N ASN A 176 8.37 -8.87 -17.91
CA ASN A 176 9.29 -9.70 -17.13
C ASN A 176 10.36 -10.23 -18.12
N PRO A 177 11.63 -9.83 -18.01
CA PRO A 177 12.67 -10.24 -18.97
C PRO A 177 13.01 -11.75 -18.88
N PHE A 178 12.38 -12.47 -17.95
CA PHE A 178 12.57 -13.89 -17.71
C PHE A 178 11.29 -14.72 -17.94
N SER A 179 10.16 -14.12 -18.35
CA SER A 179 8.97 -14.88 -18.75
C SER A 179 9.15 -15.41 -20.17
N SER A 180 9.91 -16.50 -20.32
CA SER A 180 9.99 -17.30 -21.54
C SER A 180 9.19 -18.59 -21.40
#